data_AF-A0A8T9BT84-F1
#
_entry.id   AF-A0A8T9BT84-F1
#
_cell.length_a   1.000
_cell.length_b   1.000
_cell.length_c   1.000
_cell.angle_alpha   90.00
_cell.angle_beta   90.00
_cell.angle_gamma   90.00
#
_symmetry.space_group_name_H-M   'P 1'
#
loop_
_entity.id
_entity.type
_entity.pdbx_description
1 polymer ?
#
loop_
_entity_poly.entity_id
_entity_poly.type
_entity_poly.pdbx_seq_one_letter_code
_entity_poly.pdbx_strand_id
1 'polypeptide(L)'
;MLGVIRDAALGQWLRLLGAKSLARYPEELPDFTYSPHEPPSSTNKKPDTPTTVNEMEKGRSPTANEKKDEDTPAESSGGDDDSEKGITLVTWYSDDDPDNPHNWSFTKKMWLSMLLLVYTVSVYIGSSLYTASETDIISIFGVSNTLAALGLSLYILGYGIGPLLFAPLSEIPFIGRNPLYIYTYIIFVALAVAAALVDNFAGLLVLRFLLGFFGSPCLANAGASFGDFFGGGQMPYVIALWGGGATLSPALGPLVGGFAVQAEGWRWSSWELLWFSGPMLLVVLIGLPETSADHILLCRAKRLRELTGRSNLKSASEIKQAQLSPRQVAFDALIKPFEINILDPAMLFTTLYAALTYGLYYSFFESFPLVYQNIYGFNLGELGLSFVSVLSGLFVSIALYCSYFYYIGHPKMAKMETVPPEARLWPGLIASFLIPIGLFIFGRSTPISPLFTTTGLLCN
;
A
#
# COMPACT_ATOMS: atom_id res chain seq x y z
N MET A 1 -9.61 16.22 17.52
CA MET A 1 -10.65 15.80 16.54
C MET A 1 -10.74 16.79 15.37
N LEU A 2 -10.89 18.09 15.62
CA LEU A 2 -10.95 19.13 14.57
C LEU A 2 -9.76 19.13 13.59
N GLY A 3 -8.53 18.93 14.06
CA GLY A 3 -7.35 18.85 13.18
C GLY A 3 -7.38 17.64 12.22
N VAL A 4 -7.89 16.49 12.67
CA VAL A 4 -8.04 15.30 11.80
C VAL A 4 -9.09 15.56 10.72
N ILE A 5 -10.21 16.16 11.09
CA ILE A 5 -11.28 16.50 10.12
C ILE A 5 -10.81 17.59 9.15
N ARG A 6 -10.04 18.58 9.62
CA ARG A 6 -9.42 19.62 8.77
C ARG A 6 -8.53 19.01 7.70
N ASP A 7 -7.65 18.09 8.10
CA ASP A 7 -6.64 17.51 7.22
C ASP A 7 -7.17 16.31 6.41
N ALA A 8 -8.33 15.77 6.79
CA ALA A 8 -9.08 14.81 5.99
C ALA A 8 -9.76 15.49 4.79
N ALA A 9 -10.16 14.69 3.80
CA ALA A 9 -10.70 15.23 2.57
C ALA A 9 -12.02 15.98 2.74
N LEU A 10 -12.86 15.60 3.71
CA LEU A 10 -14.04 16.40 4.03
C LEU A 10 -13.63 17.84 4.42
N GLY A 11 -12.60 18.01 5.25
CA GLY A 11 -12.09 19.33 5.62
C GLY A 11 -11.53 20.11 4.43
N GLN A 12 -10.81 19.43 3.52
CA GLN A 12 -10.32 20.05 2.30
C GLN A 12 -11.46 20.50 1.37
N TRP A 13 -12.50 19.67 1.19
CA TRP A 13 -13.69 20.01 0.41
C TRP A 13 -14.47 21.17 1.02
N LEU A 14 -14.65 21.18 2.35
CA LEU A 14 -15.29 22.29 3.06
C LEU A 14 -14.52 23.61 2.86
N ARG A 15 -13.18 23.57 2.83
CA ARG A 15 -12.35 24.76 2.52
C ARG A 15 -12.50 25.22 1.07
N LEU A 16 -12.59 24.30 0.11
CA LEU A 16 -12.84 24.62 -1.31
C LEU A 16 -14.23 25.26 -1.52
N LEU A 17 -15.23 24.80 -0.77
CA LEU A 17 -16.60 25.32 -0.80
C LEU A 17 -16.78 26.64 -0.01
N GLY A 18 -15.69 27.26 0.48
CA GLY A 18 -15.71 28.59 1.09
C GLY A 18 -15.80 28.60 2.62
N ALA A 19 -15.89 27.46 3.30
CA ALA A 19 -15.96 27.36 4.76
C ALA A 19 -14.56 27.38 5.42
N LYS A 20 -13.67 28.29 4.98
CA LYS A 20 -12.28 28.41 5.48
C LYS A 20 -12.20 28.68 6.99
N SER A 21 -13.24 29.27 7.59
CA SER A 21 -13.28 29.60 9.01
C SER A 21 -13.38 28.40 9.95
N LEU A 22 -13.98 27.28 9.52
CA LEU A 22 -14.18 26.08 10.36
C LEU A 22 -12.92 25.22 10.53
N ALA A 23 -11.88 25.45 9.71
CA ALA A 23 -10.74 24.55 9.57
C ALA A 23 -9.44 25.32 9.29
N ARG A 24 -9.14 26.32 10.13
CA ARG A 24 -7.96 27.18 9.96
C ARG A 24 -6.65 26.43 10.21
N TYR A 25 -5.64 26.75 9.41
CA TYR A 25 -4.27 26.33 9.65
C TYR A 25 -3.57 27.28 10.64
N PRO A 26 -2.49 26.84 11.33
CA PRO A 26 -1.73 27.69 12.24
C PRO A 26 -1.28 29.01 11.57
N GLU A 27 -0.87 28.95 10.31
CA GLU A 27 -0.46 30.10 9.51
C GLU A 27 -1.60 31.07 9.15
N GLU A 28 -2.87 30.68 9.29
CA GLU A 28 -4.04 31.53 9.02
C GLU A 28 -4.56 32.24 10.29
N LEU A 29 -3.90 32.03 11.43
CA LEU A 29 -4.23 32.73 12.68
C LEU A 29 -3.63 34.14 12.68
N PRO A 30 -4.37 35.16 13.18
CA PRO A 30 -3.92 36.56 13.15
C PRO A 30 -2.64 36.83 13.94
N ASP A 31 -2.28 35.95 14.89
CA ASP A 31 -1.08 36.07 15.73
C ASP A 31 0.15 35.35 15.14
N PHE A 32 0.04 34.75 13.95
CA PHE A 32 1.13 33.96 13.36
C PHE A 32 2.20 34.85 12.70
N THR A 33 3.44 34.75 13.18
CA THR A 33 4.62 35.36 12.56
C THR A 33 5.54 34.28 12.01
N TYR A 34 5.83 34.34 10.70
CA TYR A 34 6.76 33.42 10.06
C TYR A 34 8.20 33.84 10.37
N SER A 35 8.90 33.08 11.21
CA SER A 35 10.36 33.15 11.34
C SER A 35 10.97 32.05 10.48
N PRO A 36 11.82 32.37 9.48
CA PRO A 36 12.57 31.35 8.76
C PRO A 36 13.44 30.60 9.79
N HIS A 37 13.25 29.29 9.91
CA HIS A 37 14.24 28.46 10.61
C HIS A 37 15.44 28.33 9.67
N GLU A 38 16.60 28.83 10.11
CA GLU A 38 17.86 28.38 9.52
C GLU A 38 17.94 26.86 9.73
N PRO A 39 18.29 26.07 8.70
CA PRO A 39 18.59 24.67 8.91
C PRO A 39 19.68 24.56 9.98
N PRO A 40 19.64 23.56 10.87
CA PRO A 40 20.64 23.44 11.92
C PRO A 40 22.02 23.48 11.28
N SER A 41 22.81 24.49 11.65
CA SER A 41 24.22 24.58 11.29
C SER A 41 24.86 23.26 11.68
N SER A 42 25.41 22.52 10.71
CA SER A 42 26.25 21.38 11.01
C SER A 42 27.37 21.88 11.93
N THR A 43 27.29 21.52 13.20
CA THR A 43 28.36 21.77 14.17
C THR A 43 29.66 21.25 13.57
N ASN A 44 30.59 22.17 13.34
CA ASN A 44 31.99 21.95 12.99
C ASN A 44 32.56 20.70 13.68
N LYS A 45 32.53 19.56 12.99
CA LYS A 45 33.55 18.54 13.11
C LYS A 45 34.37 18.63 11.83
N LYS A 46 35.62 19.05 11.98
CA LYS A 46 36.64 19.02 10.93
C LYS A 46 36.55 17.71 10.15
N PRO A 47 36.48 17.73 8.82
CA PRO A 47 36.75 16.55 8.02
C PRO A 47 38.27 16.36 8.00
N ASP A 48 38.75 15.29 8.64
CA ASP A 48 40.04 14.73 8.26
C ASP A 48 39.91 14.19 6.83
N THR A 49 40.99 14.42 6.08
CA THR A 49 41.16 14.39 4.62
C THR A 49 40.85 13.03 3.95
N PRO A 50 40.74 12.98 2.61
CA PRO A 50 39.69 12.27 1.89
C PRO A 50 40.08 10.82 1.57
N THR A 51 39.10 9.92 1.56
CA THR A 51 39.25 8.65 0.83
C THR A 51 38.08 8.51 -0.12
N THR A 52 38.43 8.70 -1.38
CA THR A 52 37.72 8.44 -2.64
C THR A 52 36.64 7.37 -2.57
N VAL A 53 35.43 7.77 -2.98
CA VAL A 53 34.34 6.89 -3.43
C VAL A 53 34.38 6.82 -4.96
N ASN A 54 34.16 5.62 -5.49
CA ASN A 54 34.17 5.15 -6.89
C ASN A 54 35.57 4.71 -7.38
N GLU A 55 35.79 3.48 -7.87
CA GLU A 55 34.94 2.60 -8.68
C GLU A 55 35.28 1.10 -8.49
N MET A 56 34.30 0.22 -8.71
CA MET A 56 34.39 -1.04 -9.49
C MET A 56 32.95 -1.62 -9.55
N GLU A 57 32.35 -1.97 -10.70
CA GLU A 57 32.93 -2.59 -11.89
C GLU A 57 32.28 -2.12 -13.22
N LYS A 58 33.11 -1.80 -14.22
CA LYS A 58 33.09 -2.48 -15.53
C LYS A 58 34.34 -2.18 -16.37
N GLY A 59 35.16 -3.23 -16.54
CA GLY A 59 35.81 -3.62 -17.80
C GLY A 59 36.65 -2.63 -18.63
N ARG A 60 37.97 -2.74 -18.44
CA ARG A 60 39.03 -2.96 -19.47
C ARG A 60 39.46 -1.84 -20.45
N SER A 61 40.66 -1.31 -20.15
CA SER A 61 41.80 -0.94 -21.02
C SER A 61 41.90 0.42 -21.73
N PRO A 62 43.14 0.93 -21.94
CA PRO A 62 43.48 2.35 -21.75
C PRO A 62 44.06 3.05 -22.99
N THR A 63 44.01 4.40 -23.02
CA THR A 63 45.14 5.24 -23.50
C THR A 63 44.94 6.75 -23.24
N ALA A 64 45.96 7.33 -22.59
CA ALA A 64 46.66 8.58 -22.90
C ALA A 64 46.02 9.99 -22.76
N ASN A 65 46.75 10.79 -21.96
CA ASN A 65 47.17 12.19 -22.15
C ASN A 65 46.34 13.39 -21.62
N GLU A 66 46.90 13.95 -20.54
CA GLU A 66 47.46 15.30 -20.40
C GLU A 66 46.59 16.59 -20.39
N LYS A 67 46.87 17.37 -19.33
CA LYS A 67 46.87 18.85 -19.17
C LYS A 67 45.53 19.55 -18.93
N LYS A 68 45.43 20.67 -18.21
CA LYS A 68 46.11 21.39 -17.11
C LYS A 68 45.28 22.68 -16.94
N ASP A 69 45.51 23.45 -15.88
CA ASP A 69 45.08 24.86 -15.68
C ASP A 69 43.69 25.04 -15.04
N GLU A 70 43.41 25.98 -14.13
CA GLU A 70 44.16 26.78 -13.14
C GLU A 70 43.07 27.51 -12.32
N ASP A 71 43.45 27.96 -11.12
CA ASP A 71 42.91 29.06 -10.33
C ASP A 71 41.53 28.99 -9.62
N THR A 72 41.65 28.96 -8.28
CA THR A 72 40.70 29.49 -7.28
C THR A 72 41.22 30.85 -6.80
N PRO A 73 40.34 31.82 -6.48
CA PRO A 73 40.39 32.42 -5.15
C PRO A 73 38.96 32.57 -4.57
N ALA A 74 38.69 32.04 -3.39
CA ALA A 74 38.87 32.65 -2.06
C ALA A 74 37.59 33.36 -1.55
N GLU A 75 37.16 32.94 -0.37
CA GLU A 75 36.01 33.41 0.39
C GLU A 75 36.10 34.90 0.76
N SER A 76 34.95 35.57 0.82
CA SER A 76 34.77 36.80 1.57
C SER A 76 33.49 36.74 2.42
N SER A 77 33.65 37.14 3.68
CA SER A 77 32.64 37.22 4.73
C SER A 77 32.13 38.65 4.91
N GLY A 78 30.80 38.80 5.02
CA GLY A 78 30.13 39.82 5.85
C GLY A 78 29.69 41.13 5.18
N GLY A 79 28.37 41.39 5.23
CA GLY A 79 27.75 42.72 5.10
C GLY A 79 26.55 42.77 4.15
N ASP A 80 25.35 42.94 4.71
CA ASP A 80 24.08 43.21 4.02
C ASP A 80 24.21 44.30 2.94
N ASP A 81 23.90 43.96 1.68
CA ASP A 81 22.79 44.53 0.91
C ASP A 81 22.72 43.84 -0.47
N ASP A 82 21.50 43.58 -0.94
CA ASP A 82 21.15 43.17 -2.32
C ASP A 82 21.99 42.05 -3.01
N SER A 83 21.57 40.79 -2.82
CA SER A 83 21.90 39.70 -3.75
C SER A 83 20.68 38.84 -4.12
N GLU A 84 20.27 38.96 -5.38
CA GLU A 84 19.56 37.99 -6.24
C GLU A 84 18.69 36.91 -5.57
N LYS A 85 17.38 37.21 -5.37
CA LYS A 85 16.25 36.25 -5.20
C LYS A 85 16.63 34.90 -4.54
N GLY A 86 17.18 34.94 -3.33
CA GLY A 86 17.40 33.75 -2.51
C GLY A 86 16.08 33.02 -2.25
N ILE A 87 15.98 31.78 -2.74
CA ILE A 87 14.83 30.90 -2.46
C ILE A 87 14.87 30.55 -0.97
N THR A 88 13.83 30.92 -0.23
CA THR A 88 13.70 30.53 1.18
C THR A 88 12.97 29.19 1.23
N LEU A 89 13.65 28.18 1.77
CA LEU A 89 13.09 26.84 1.92
C LEU A 89 12.04 26.81 3.03
N VAL A 90 10.85 26.30 2.72
CA VAL A 90 9.79 26.06 3.71
C VAL A 90 9.96 24.66 4.29
N THR A 91 10.27 24.59 5.57
CA THR A 91 10.42 23.37 6.36
C THR A 91 9.40 23.32 7.51
N TRP A 92 9.51 22.32 8.37
CA TRP A 92 8.76 22.25 9.63
C TRP A 92 9.11 23.44 10.54
N TYR A 93 8.13 23.93 11.30
CA TYR A 93 8.36 25.08 12.21
C TYR A 93 9.19 24.70 13.43
N SER A 94 9.21 23.43 13.82
CA SER A 94 10.00 22.93 14.94
C SER A 94 10.23 21.44 14.78
N ASP A 95 11.19 20.88 15.51
CA ASP A 95 11.38 19.43 15.57
C ASP A 95 10.09 18.72 16.04
N ASP A 96 9.29 19.37 16.90
CA ASP A 96 8.00 18.88 17.41
C ASP A 96 6.77 19.43 16.65
N ASP A 97 6.91 19.85 15.38
CA ASP A 97 5.79 20.38 14.58
C ASP A 97 4.62 19.37 14.52
N PRO A 98 3.38 19.73 14.93
CA PRO A 98 2.25 18.81 14.98
C PRO A 98 1.72 18.38 13.61
N ASP A 99 2.02 19.12 12.54
CA ASP A 99 1.67 18.73 11.17
C ASP A 99 2.64 17.69 10.61
N ASN A 100 3.82 17.50 11.21
CA ASN A 100 4.74 16.42 10.85
C ASN A 100 4.14 15.06 11.28
N PRO A 101 3.87 14.12 10.35
CA PRO A 101 3.26 12.83 10.68
C PRO A 101 4.05 11.98 11.69
N HIS A 102 5.37 12.16 11.76
CA HIS A 102 6.20 11.48 12.75
C HIS A 102 5.92 11.93 14.19
N ASN A 103 5.44 13.16 14.39
CA ASN A 103 5.19 13.73 15.71
C ASN A 103 3.77 13.47 16.23
N TRP A 104 2.93 12.79 15.44
CA TRP A 104 1.57 12.45 15.87
C TRP A 104 1.55 11.53 17.09
N SER A 105 0.51 11.69 17.92
CA SER A 105 0.31 10.81 19.06
C SER A 105 0.12 9.35 18.61
N PHE A 106 0.58 8.41 19.45
CA PHE A 106 0.46 6.99 19.15
C PHE A 106 -0.99 6.56 18.85
N THR A 107 -1.97 7.13 19.56
CA THR A 107 -3.40 6.89 19.31
C THR A 107 -3.82 7.31 17.91
N LYS A 108 -3.36 8.47 17.41
CA LYS A 108 -3.65 8.92 16.05
C LYS A 108 -3.01 7.97 15.03
N LYS A 109 -1.75 7.58 15.24
CA LYS A 109 -1.07 6.61 14.37
C LYS A 109 -1.81 5.28 14.32
N MET A 110 -2.19 4.73 15.47
CA MET A 110 -2.93 3.47 15.55
C MET A 110 -4.32 3.55 14.91
N TRP A 111 -5.04 4.67 15.10
CA TRP A 111 -6.31 4.91 14.42
C TRP A 111 -6.16 4.86 12.89
N LEU A 112 -5.14 5.54 12.35
CA LEU A 112 -4.87 5.53 10.91
C LEU A 112 -4.44 4.15 10.41
N SER A 113 -3.65 3.42 11.19
CA SER A 113 -3.29 2.04 10.88
C SER A 113 -4.50 1.13 10.79
N MET A 114 -5.40 1.21 11.77
CA MET A 114 -6.64 0.45 11.76
C MET A 114 -7.55 0.86 10.60
N LEU A 115 -7.62 2.15 10.27
CA LEU A 115 -8.40 2.64 9.14
C LEU A 115 -7.87 2.09 7.81
N LEU A 116 -6.56 2.18 7.57
CA LEU A 116 -5.94 1.62 6.36
C LEU A 116 -6.06 0.09 6.31
N LEU A 117 -5.94 -0.59 7.45
CA LEU A 117 -6.18 -2.04 7.56
C LEU A 117 -7.61 -2.42 7.15
N VAL A 118 -8.63 -1.76 7.71
CA VAL A 118 -10.04 -2.06 7.40
C VAL A 118 -10.36 -1.73 5.94
N TYR A 119 -9.73 -0.68 5.37
CA TYR A 119 -9.85 -0.39 3.95
C TYR A 119 -9.27 -1.57 3.16
N THR A 120 -8.02 -1.97 3.40
CA THR A 120 -7.41 -3.12 2.75
C THR A 120 -8.27 -4.39 2.86
N VAL A 121 -8.82 -4.65 4.04
CA VAL A 121 -9.75 -5.77 4.27
C VAL A 121 -10.98 -5.67 3.37
N SER A 122 -11.56 -4.48 3.22
CA SER A 122 -12.78 -4.26 2.42
C SER A 122 -12.57 -4.57 0.94
N VAL A 123 -11.38 -4.32 0.43
CA VAL A 123 -11.05 -4.57 -0.98
C VAL A 123 -10.71 -6.03 -1.18
N TYR A 124 -9.95 -6.64 -0.27
CA TYR A 124 -9.57 -8.05 -0.39
C TYR A 124 -10.74 -9.00 -0.17
N ILE A 125 -11.64 -8.73 0.78
CA ILE A 125 -12.80 -9.62 1.00
C ILE A 125 -13.69 -9.67 -0.25
N GLY A 126 -13.79 -8.57 -1.01
CA GLY A 126 -14.57 -8.47 -2.24
C GLY A 126 -14.15 -9.43 -3.35
N SER A 127 -12.88 -9.87 -3.39
CA SER A 127 -12.45 -10.87 -4.39
C SER A 127 -13.14 -12.22 -4.13
N SER A 128 -13.07 -12.66 -2.87
CA SER A 128 -13.50 -13.98 -2.42
C SER A 128 -14.99 -14.10 -2.13
N LEU A 129 -15.69 -13.03 -1.76
CA LEU A 129 -17.16 -13.04 -1.56
C LEU A 129 -17.90 -13.59 -2.78
N TYR A 130 -17.34 -13.35 -3.97
CA TYR A 130 -17.88 -13.88 -5.21
C TYR A 130 -17.99 -15.39 -5.27
N THR A 131 -17.03 -16.10 -4.67
CA THR A 131 -16.88 -17.54 -4.85
C THR A 131 -18.10 -18.30 -4.32
N ALA A 132 -18.75 -17.77 -3.27
CA ALA A 132 -20.01 -18.29 -2.75
C ALA A 132 -21.16 -18.22 -3.78
N SER A 133 -21.09 -17.31 -4.74
CA SER A 133 -22.11 -17.06 -5.77
C SER A 133 -21.89 -17.82 -7.07
N GLU A 134 -20.75 -18.51 -7.23
CA GLU A 134 -20.39 -19.12 -8.52
C GLU A 134 -21.36 -20.22 -8.95
N THR A 135 -21.80 -21.08 -8.02
CA THR A 135 -22.77 -22.15 -8.31
C THR A 135 -24.08 -21.60 -8.86
N ASP A 136 -24.60 -20.53 -8.25
CA ASP A 136 -25.82 -19.86 -8.72
C ASP A 136 -25.60 -19.20 -10.08
N ILE A 137 -24.47 -18.53 -10.28
CA ILE A 137 -24.12 -17.85 -11.54
C ILE A 137 -24.06 -18.85 -12.70
N ILE A 138 -23.46 -20.02 -12.48
CA ILE A 138 -23.44 -21.12 -13.44
C ILE A 138 -24.87 -21.51 -13.84
N SER A 139 -25.74 -21.71 -12.85
CA SER A 139 -27.11 -22.14 -13.08
C SER A 139 -27.98 -21.09 -13.80
N ILE A 140 -27.82 -19.81 -13.45
CA ILE A 140 -28.64 -18.70 -13.94
C ILE A 140 -28.20 -18.27 -15.34
N PHE A 141 -26.90 -18.14 -15.56
CA PHE A 141 -26.35 -17.66 -16.83
C PHE A 141 -25.99 -18.78 -17.80
N GLY A 142 -26.07 -20.05 -17.39
CA GLY A 142 -25.77 -21.20 -18.23
C GLY A 142 -24.30 -21.26 -18.69
N VAL A 143 -23.38 -20.77 -17.85
CA VAL A 143 -21.94 -20.70 -18.18
C VAL A 143 -21.16 -21.88 -17.58
N SER A 144 -19.98 -22.18 -18.11
CA SER A 144 -19.12 -23.23 -17.56
C SER A 144 -18.47 -22.79 -16.24
N ASN A 145 -18.04 -23.76 -15.40
CA ASN A 145 -17.25 -23.48 -14.18
C ASN A 145 -16.04 -22.58 -14.46
N THR A 146 -15.32 -22.86 -15.55
CA THR A 146 -14.15 -22.07 -15.96
C THR A 146 -14.50 -20.61 -16.25
N LEU A 147 -15.65 -20.35 -16.86
CA LEU A 147 -16.11 -18.98 -17.09
C LEU A 147 -16.52 -18.33 -15.78
N ALA A 148 -17.25 -19.02 -14.90
CA ALA A 148 -17.64 -18.48 -13.60
C ALA A 148 -16.42 -18.04 -12.77
N ALA A 149 -15.37 -18.85 -12.69
CA ALA A 149 -14.11 -18.55 -12.00
C ALA A 149 -13.36 -17.30 -12.54
N LEU A 150 -13.69 -16.84 -13.76
CA LEU A 150 -13.13 -15.57 -14.28
C LEU A 150 -13.52 -14.38 -13.42
N GLY A 151 -14.66 -14.40 -12.72
CA GLY A 151 -15.07 -13.27 -11.88
C GLY A 151 -14.11 -13.03 -10.71
N LEU A 152 -13.61 -14.10 -10.07
CA LEU A 152 -12.54 -14.03 -9.08
C LEU A 152 -11.23 -13.57 -9.74
N SER A 153 -10.84 -14.24 -10.82
CA SER A 153 -9.57 -14.00 -11.51
C SER A 153 -9.43 -12.56 -12.03
N LEU A 154 -10.49 -11.99 -12.61
CA LEU A 154 -10.51 -10.62 -13.14
C LEU A 154 -10.45 -9.58 -12.03
N TYR A 155 -11.07 -9.84 -10.88
CA TYR A 155 -10.95 -8.97 -9.71
C TYR A 155 -9.49 -8.92 -9.23
N ILE A 156 -8.85 -10.09 -9.14
CA ILE A 156 -7.44 -10.21 -8.76
C ILE A 156 -6.53 -9.50 -9.76
N LEU A 157 -6.78 -9.69 -11.05
CA LEU A 157 -6.06 -9.01 -12.12
C LEU A 157 -6.23 -7.49 -12.01
N GLY A 158 -7.45 -7.02 -11.79
CA GLY A 158 -7.75 -5.61 -11.59
C GLY A 158 -6.94 -5.01 -10.46
N TYR A 159 -6.99 -5.62 -9.26
CA TYR A 159 -6.24 -5.08 -8.13
C TYR A 159 -4.72 -5.31 -8.21
N GLY A 160 -4.26 -6.24 -9.05
CA GLY A 160 -2.82 -6.41 -9.33
C GLY A 160 -2.28 -5.32 -10.26
N ILE A 161 -3.10 -4.88 -11.23
CA ILE A 161 -2.72 -3.83 -12.20
C ILE A 161 -2.90 -2.43 -11.61
N GLY A 162 -3.98 -2.19 -10.86
CA GLY A 162 -4.31 -0.86 -10.34
C GLY A 162 -3.17 -0.18 -9.57
N PRO A 163 -2.48 -0.84 -8.62
CA PRO A 163 -1.40 -0.22 -7.85
C PRO A 163 -0.21 0.20 -8.71
N LEU A 164 0.00 -0.45 -9.86
CA LEU A 164 1.07 -0.08 -10.81
C LEU A 164 0.85 1.33 -11.36
N LEU A 165 -0.40 1.79 -11.41
CA LEU A 165 -0.74 3.16 -11.76
C LEU A 165 -0.84 4.06 -10.52
N PHE A 166 -1.59 3.63 -9.51
CA PHE A 166 -1.95 4.51 -8.39
C PHE A 166 -0.84 4.70 -7.35
N ALA A 167 0.09 3.76 -7.20
CA ALA A 167 1.18 3.94 -6.25
C ALA A 167 2.17 5.02 -6.69
N PRO A 168 2.69 5.01 -7.94
CA PRO A 168 3.52 6.10 -8.45
C PRO A 168 2.84 7.47 -8.42
N LEU A 169 1.54 7.52 -8.77
CA LEU A 169 0.79 8.76 -8.72
C LEU A 169 0.69 9.33 -7.30
N SER A 170 0.68 8.48 -6.27
CA SER A 170 0.59 8.91 -4.86
C SER A 170 1.85 9.59 -4.35
N GLU A 171 2.99 9.31 -4.98
CA GLU A 171 4.29 9.90 -4.65
C GLU A 171 4.48 11.27 -5.31
N ILE A 172 3.59 11.67 -6.24
CA ILE A 172 3.64 13.01 -6.83
C ILE A 172 3.17 14.02 -5.77
N PRO A 173 4.04 14.93 -5.29
CA PRO A 173 3.75 15.88 -4.22
C PRO A 173 2.56 16.81 -4.48
N PHE A 174 2.17 17.06 -5.73
CA PHE A 174 0.96 17.85 -6.02
C PHE A 174 -0.34 17.02 -5.84
N ILE A 175 -0.27 15.70 -6.04
CA ILE A 175 -1.41 14.79 -5.88
C ILE A 175 -1.55 14.38 -4.42
N GLY A 176 -0.43 13.97 -3.78
CA GLY A 176 -0.45 13.42 -2.42
C GLY A 176 -1.02 12.00 -2.36
N ARG A 177 -1.05 11.41 -1.16
CA ARG A 177 -1.55 10.04 -0.99
C ARG A 177 -3.06 10.00 -0.80
N ASN A 178 -3.60 10.97 -0.05
CA ASN A 178 -4.99 10.95 0.39
C ASN A 178 -6.01 11.02 -0.76
N PRO A 179 -5.85 11.90 -1.77
CA PRO A 179 -6.83 12.00 -2.85
C PRO A 179 -7.02 10.69 -3.63
N LEU A 180 -5.94 9.93 -3.85
CA LEU A 180 -6.02 8.66 -4.53
C LEU A 180 -6.77 7.62 -3.73
N TYR A 181 -6.60 7.56 -2.40
CA TYR A 181 -7.40 6.66 -1.57
C TYR A 181 -8.88 6.94 -1.67
N ILE A 182 -9.27 8.21 -1.68
CA ILE A 182 -10.67 8.60 -1.60
C ILE A 182 -11.38 8.49 -2.95
N TYR A 183 -10.83 9.09 -4.01
CA TYR A 183 -11.53 9.14 -5.30
C TYR A 183 -11.70 7.73 -5.89
N THR A 184 -10.68 6.90 -5.78
CA THR A 184 -10.75 5.52 -6.25
C THR A 184 -11.72 4.69 -5.40
N TYR A 185 -11.81 4.92 -4.10
CA TYR A 185 -12.78 4.24 -3.24
C TYR A 185 -14.22 4.67 -3.48
N ILE A 186 -14.46 5.94 -3.78
CA ILE A 186 -15.79 6.42 -4.21
C ILE A 186 -16.22 5.67 -5.47
N ILE A 187 -15.31 5.55 -6.45
CA ILE A 187 -15.57 4.79 -7.68
C ILE A 187 -15.81 3.30 -7.35
N PHE A 188 -15.00 2.71 -6.47
CA PHE A 188 -15.17 1.34 -6.00
C PHE A 188 -16.57 1.08 -5.42
N VAL A 189 -17.03 1.93 -4.49
CA VAL A 189 -18.37 1.80 -3.88
C VAL A 189 -19.48 1.96 -4.92
N ALA A 190 -19.34 2.90 -5.86
CA ALA A 190 -20.32 3.07 -6.94
C ALA A 190 -20.35 1.84 -7.87
N LEU A 191 -19.19 1.26 -8.19
CA LEU A 191 -19.09 0.02 -8.97
C LEU A 191 -19.65 -1.18 -8.21
N ALA A 192 -19.58 -1.21 -6.88
CA ALA A 192 -20.15 -2.28 -6.07
C ALA A 192 -21.68 -2.29 -6.17
N VAL A 193 -22.31 -1.11 -6.19
CA VAL A 193 -23.75 -0.96 -6.48
C VAL A 193 -24.06 -1.49 -7.89
N ALA A 194 -23.28 -1.09 -8.89
CA ALA A 194 -23.47 -1.56 -10.26
C ALA A 194 -23.33 -3.08 -10.38
N ALA A 195 -22.36 -3.68 -9.68
CA ALA A 195 -22.14 -5.13 -9.66
C ALA A 195 -23.27 -5.90 -8.96
N ALA A 196 -23.92 -5.31 -7.96
CA ALA A 196 -25.08 -5.91 -7.32
C ALA A 196 -26.35 -5.88 -8.19
N LEU A 197 -26.45 -4.91 -9.11
CA LEU A 197 -27.62 -4.69 -9.96
C LEU A 197 -27.48 -5.21 -11.39
N VAL A 198 -26.30 -5.71 -11.78
CA VAL A 198 -26.07 -6.16 -13.16
C VAL A 198 -26.79 -7.49 -13.45
N ASP A 199 -27.48 -7.55 -14.59
CA ASP A 199 -28.30 -8.69 -15.00
C ASP A 199 -27.69 -9.51 -16.14
N ASN A 200 -26.42 -9.28 -16.49
CA ASN A 200 -25.73 -10.02 -17.52
C ASN A 200 -24.31 -10.39 -17.09
N PHE A 201 -23.87 -11.57 -17.53
CA PHE A 201 -22.60 -12.16 -17.11
C PHE A 201 -21.37 -11.36 -17.59
N ALA A 202 -21.37 -10.88 -18.84
CA ALA A 202 -20.24 -10.09 -19.36
C ALA A 202 -20.06 -8.77 -18.59
N GLY A 203 -21.16 -8.08 -18.30
CA GLY A 203 -21.17 -6.87 -17.49
C GLY A 203 -20.67 -7.13 -16.07
N LEU A 204 -21.06 -8.25 -15.46
CA LEU A 204 -20.54 -8.67 -14.16
C LEU A 204 -19.01 -8.81 -14.21
N LEU A 205 -18.45 -9.51 -15.20
CA LEU A 205 -17.01 -9.70 -15.34
C LEU A 205 -16.24 -8.37 -15.50
N VAL A 206 -16.76 -7.44 -16.32
CA VAL A 206 -16.17 -6.10 -16.47
C VAL A 206 -16.17 -5.35 -15.14
N LEU A 207 -17.31 -5.37 -14.43
CA LEU A 207 -17.43 -4.73 -13.13
C LEU A 207 -16.48 -5.35 -12.10
N ARG A 208 -16.23 -6.66 -12.16
CA ARG A 208 -15.25 -7.33 -11.28
C ARG A 208 -13.84 -6.82 -11.49
N PHE A 209 -13.42 -6.69 -12.75
CA PHE A 209 -12.13 -6.10 -13.07
C PHE A 209 -12.02 -4.67 -12.54
N LEU A 210 -13.03 -3.83 -12.81
CA LEU A 210 -13.02 -2.43 -12.39
C LEU A 210 -13.06 -2.27 -10.87
N LEU A 211 -13.80 -3.11 -10.16
CA LEU A 211 -13.80 -3.15 -8.70
C LEU A 211 -12.40 -3.43 -8.16
N GLY A 212 -11.74 -4.49 -8.64
CA GLY A 212 -10.36 -4.76 -8.28
C GLY A 212 -9.44 -3.57 -8.57
N PHE A 213 -9.52 -3.01 -9.78
CA PHE A 213 -8.67 -1.91 -10.22
C PHE A 213 -8.80 -0.67 -9.34
N PHE A 214 -10.02 -0.17 -9.11
CA PHE A 214 -10.24 1.04 -8.33
C PHE A 214 -10.17 0.82 -6.81
N GLY A 215 -10.39 -0.39 -6.30
CA GLY A 215 -10.18 -0.67 -4.87
C GLY A 215 -8.69 -0.74 -4.46
N SER A 216 -7.81 -0.97 -5.43
CA SER A 216 -6.42 -1.35 -5.19
C SER A 216 -5.46 -0.35 -4.52
N PRO A 217 -5.66 0.98 -4.47
CA PRO A 217 -4.64 1.89 -3.94
C PRO A 217 -4.22 1.61 -2.48
N CYS A 218 -5.14 1.16 -1.64
CA CYS A 218 -4.86 0.72 -0.27
C CYS A 218 -3.91 -0.49 -0.18
N LEU A 219 -3.76 -1.26 -1.26
CA LEU A 219 -2.93 -2.47 -1.28
C LEU A 219 -1.45 -2.17 -1.45
N ALA A 220 -1.08 -1.02 -2.02
CA ALA A 220 0.32 -0.61 -2.15
C ALA A 220 0.65 0.60 -1.28
N ASN A 221 -0.23 1.60 -1.24
CA ASN A 221 0.10 2.88 -0.62
C ASN A 221 0.07 2.80 0.91
N ALA A 222 -0.62 1.81 1.50
CA ALA A 222 -0.76 1.69 2.95
C ALA A 222 0.61 1.50 3.63
N GLY A 223 1.48 0.65 3.05
CA GLY A 223 2.84 0.46 3.54
C GLY A 223 3.66 1.74 3.50
N ALA A 224 3.54 2.52 2.43
CA ALA A 224 4.22 3.79 2.29
C ALA A 224 3.67 4.83 3.29
N SER A 225 2.35 4.85 3.50
CA SER A 225 1.70 5.70 4.51
C SER A 225 2.17 5.36 5.93
N PHE A 226 2.33 4.07 6.26
CA PHE A 226 2.91 3.67 7.55
C PHE A 226 4.34 4.18 7.73
N GLY A 227 5.12 4.21 6.65
CA GLY A 227 6.48 4.75 6.64
C GLY A 227 6.53 6.24 6.93
N ASP A 228 5.49 6.98 6.53
CA ASP A 228 5.41 8.43 6.76
C ASP A 228 5.22 8.79 8.24
N PHE A 229 4.60 7.93 9.07
CA PHE A 229 4.32 8.25 10.48
C PHE A 229 4.89 7.28 11.52
N PHE A 230 5.34 6.09 11.15
CA PHE A 230 6.07 5.19 12.06
C PHE A 230 7.57 5.26 11.86
N GLY A 231 8.30 5.11 12.96
CA GLY A 231 9.74 4.89 12.91
C GLY A 231 10.09 3.45 12.49
N GLY A 232 11.31 3.26 12.00
CA GLY A 232 11.77 1.95 11.50
C GLY A 232 11.68 0.79 12.48
N GLY A 233 11.67 1.05 13.79
CA GLY A 233 11.49 0.02 14.82
C GLY A 233 10.06 -0.51 14.94
N GLN A 234 9.04 0.27 14.60
CA GLN A 234 7.63 -0.16 14.71
C GLN A 234 7.12 -0.80 13.41
N MET A 235 7.78 -0.49 12.29
CA MET A 235 7.38 -0.92 10.95
C MET A 235 7.14 -2.43 10.79
N PRO A 236 7.98 -3.34 11.32
CA PRO A 236 7.75 -4.78 11.15
C PRO A 236 6.42 -5.24 11.72
N TYR A 237 6.00 -4.71 12.88
CA TYR A 237 4.74 -5.10 13.52
C TYR A 237 3.53 -4.60 12.75
N VAL A 238 3.57 -3.34 12.31
CA VAL A 238 2.46 -2.70 11.61
C VAL A 238 2.26 -3.35 10.23
N ILE A 239 3.34 -3.60 9.50
CA ILE A 239 3.29 -4.34 8.23
C ILE A 239 2.81 -5.77 8.44
N ALA A 240 3.23 -6.45 9.50
CA ALA A 240 2.77 -7.82 9.78
C ALA A 240 1.26 -7.88 10.09
N LEU A 241 0.74 -6.95 10.88
CA LEU A 241 -0.70 -6.85 11.16
C LEU A 241 -1.48 -6.51 9.89
N TRP A 242 -0.98 -5.57 9.09
CA TRP A 242 -1.58 -5.19 7.81
C TRP A 242 -1.59 -6.33 6.79
N GLY A 243 -0.44 -6.96 6.55
CA GLY A 243 -0.30 -8.13 5.67
C GLY A 243 -1.08 -9.34 6.17
N GLY A 244 -1.21 -9.48 7.49
CA GLY A 244 -2.06 -10.49 8.11
C GLY A 244 -3.53 -10.25 7.80
N GLY A 245 -4.04 -9.04 7.99
CA GLY A 245 -5.40 -8.68 7.57
C GLY A 245 -5.62 -8.87 6.07
N ALA A 246 -4.66 -8.46 5.24
CA ALA A 246 -4.70 -8.68 3.80
C ALA A 246 -4.85 -10.16 3.42
N THR A 247 -4.17 -11.06 4.14
CA THR A 247 -4.26 -12.51 3.93
C THR A 247 -5.56 -13.08 4.51
N LEU A 248 -6.01 -12.59 5.65
CA LEU A 248 -7.24 -13.05 6.31
C LEU A 248 -8.49 -12.73 5.49
N SER A 249 -8.51 -11.56 4.86
CA SER A 249 -9.72 -11.00 4.28
C SER A 249 -10.34 -11.89 3.20
N PRO A 250 -9.57 -12.47 2.25
CA PRO A 250 -10.14 -13.40 1.28
C PRO A 250 -10.67 -14.69 1.93
N ALA A 251 -10.06 -15.17 3.01
CA ALA A 251 -10.57 -16.34 3.73
C ALA A 251 -11.89 -16.05 4.47
N LEU A 252 -12.13 -14.79 4.86
CA LEU A 252 -13.41 -14.38 5.46
C LEU A 252 -14.54 -14.27 4.43
N GLY A 253 -14.25 -14.12 3.14
CA GLY A 253 -15.29 -13.95 2.12
C GLY A 253 -16.25 -15.13 2.03
N PRO A 254 -15.78 -16.38 1.81
CA PRO A 254 -16.66 -17.55 1.80
C PRO A 254 -17.36 -17.79 3.14
N LEU A 255 -16.72 -17.41 4.26
CA LEU A 255 -17.32 -17.52 5.59
C LEU A 255 -18.52 -16.59 5.76
N VAL A 256 -18.41 -15.34 5.32
CA VAL A 256 -19.50 -14.35 5.41
C VAL A 256 -20.54 -14.62 4.33
N GLY A 257 -20.11 -14.73 3.07
CA GLY A 257 -21.01 -14.87 1.93
C GLY A 257 -21.67 -16.23 1.80
N GLY A 258 -21.06 -17.31 2.30
CA GLY A 258 -21.58 -18.67 2.15
C GLY A 258 -22.98 -18.86 2.73
N PHE A 259 -23.24 -18.33 3.92
CA PHE A 259 -24.57 -18.40 4.55
C PHE A 259 -25.58 -17.49 3.89
N ALA A 260 -25.15 -16.29 3.50
CA ALA A 260 -26.04 -15.25 3.07
C ALA A 260 -26.45 -15.41 1.60
N VAL A 261 -25.52 -15.83 0.74
CA VAL A 261 -25.81 -16.26 -0.64
C VAL A 261 -26.71 -17.49 -0.64
N GLN A 262 -26.51 -18.45 0.27
CA GLN A 262 -27.38 -19.62 0.38
C GLN A 262 -28.83 -19.25 0.73
N ALA A 263 -29.06 -18.14 1.43
CA ALA A 263 -30.40 -17.69 1.84
C ALA A 263 -31.07 -16.75 0.82
N GLU A 264 -30.34 -15.76 0.30
CA GLU A 264 -30.87 -14.64 -0.50
C GLU A 264 -30.44 -14.68 -1.99
N GLY A 265 -29.55 -15.62 -2.35
CA GLY A 265 -29.05 -15.84 -3.70
C GLY A 265 -27.78 -15.04 -4.07
N TRP A 266 -27.25 -15.32 -5.26
CA TRP A 266 -25.94 -14.86 -5.75
C TRP A 266 -25.62 -13.36 -5.66
N ARG A 267 -26.63 -12.49 -5.79
CA ARG A 267 -26.43 -11.03 -5.73
C ARG A 267 -26.02 -10.57 -4.33
N TRP A 268 -26.35 -11.35 -3.31
CA TRP A 268 -26.10 -10.96 -1.92
C TRP A 268 -24.62 -10.76 -1.61
N SER A 269 -23.72 -11.55 -2.24
CA SER A 269 -22.26 -11.34 -2.17
C SER A 269 -21.82 -9.90 -2.49
N SER A 270 -22.47 -9.24 -3.45
CA SER A 270 -22.15 -7.87 -3.85
C SER A 270 -22.81 -6.84 -2.93
N TRP A 271 -23.97 -7.16 -2.34
CA TRP A 271 -24.59 -6.35 -1.30
C TRP A 271 -23.78 -6.34 0.00
N GLU A 272 -23.20 -7.47 0.39
CA GLU A 272 -22.31 -7.58 1.55
C GLU A 272 -21.05 -6.72 1.38
N LEU A 273 -20.46 -6.76 0.18
CA LEU A 273 -19.33 -5.90 -0.17
C LEU A 273 -19.71 -4.41 -0.05
N LEU A 274 -20.90 -4.04 -0.52
CA LEU A 274 -21.40 -2.67 -0.41
C LEU A 274 -21.66 -2.26 1.06
N TRP A 275 -22.25 -3.15 1.86
CA TRP A 275 -22.52 -2.89 3.27
C TRP A 275 -21.25 -2.75 4.10
N PHE A 276 -20.17 -3.42 3.70
CA PHE A 276 -18.88 -3.28 4.35
C PHE A 276 -18.13 -2.01 3.86
N SER A 277 -18.09 -1.78 2.56
CA SER A 277 -17.31 -0.67 1.96
C SER A 277 -17.99 0.70 2.04
N GLY A 278 -19.32 0.76 2.01
CA GLY A 278 -20.08 2.01 2.06
C GLY A 278 -19.87 2.82 3.35
N PRO A 279 -20.10 2.24 4.54
CA PRO A 279 -19.80 2.91 5.81
C PRO A 279 -18.31 3.23 5.93
N MET A 280 -17.45 2.33 5.46
CA MET A 280 -16.00 2.54 5.49
C MET A 280 -15.58 3.76 4.67
N LEU A 281 -16.24 4.01 3.53
CA LEU A 281 -16.00 5.20 2.71
C LEU A 281 -16.28 6.48 3.52
N LEU A 282 -17.37 6.51 4.29
CA LEU A 282 -17.69 7.65 5.15
C LEU A 282 -16.62 7.88 6.21
N VAL A 283 -16.11 6.81 6.83
CA VAL A 283 -15.06 6.90 7.85
C VAL A 283 -13.74 7.39 7.22
N VAL A 284 -13.36 6.89 6.04
CA VAL A 284 -12.16 7.33 5.31
C VAL A 284 -12.27 8.81 4.92
N LEU A 285 -13.42 9.24 4.40
CA LEU A 285 -13.66 10.64 3.99
C LEU A 285 -13.43 11.65 5.11
N ILE A 286 -13.77 11.29 6.35
CA ILE A 286 -13.65 12.18 7.52
C ILE A 286 -12.41 11.92 8.37
N GLY A 287 -11.81 10.73 8.24
CA GLY A 287 -10.86 10.19 9.20
C GLY A 287 -9.46 9.95 8.68
N LEU A 288 -9.23 10.05 7.36
CA LEU A 288 -7.92 9.87 6.73
C LEU A 288 -7.29 11.23 6.39
N PRO A 289 -6.34 11.76 7.18
CA PRO A 289 -5.56 12.94 6.85
C PRO A 289 -4.46 12.60 5.84
N GLU A 290 -3.91 13.63 5.19
CA GLU A 290 -2.71 13.46 4.38
C GLU A 290 -1.50 13.04 5.23
N THR A 291 -0.74 12.06 4.73
CA THR A 291 0.46 11.54 5.42
C THR A 291 1.74 11.90 4.69
N SER A 292 1.69 12.27 3.40
CA SER A 292 2.89 12.66 2.66
C SER A 292 3.47 13.98 3.17
N ALA A 293 4.67 13.92 3.76
CA ALA A 293 5.43 15.10 4.19
C ALA A 293 5.65 16.10 3.04
N ASP A 294 5.99 15.59 1.86
CA ASP A 294 6.26 16.40 0.67
C ASP A 294 5.02 17.15 0.19
N HIS A 295 3.84 16.54 0.25
CA HIS A 295 2.57 17.21 -0.07
C HIS A 295 2.20 18.25 0.99
N ILE A 296 2.33 17.90 2.27
CA ILE A 296 2.00 18.80 3.40
C ILE A 296 2.83 20.09 3.30
N LEU A 297 4.14 19.97 3.10
CA LEU A 297 5.05 21.11 2.99
C LEU A 297 4.80 21.92 1.71
N LEU A 298 4.43 21.27 0.60
CA LEU A 298 4.07 21.95 -0.65
C LEU A 298 2.81 22.80 -0.48
N CYS A 299 1.76 22.24 0.12
CA CYS A 299 0.54 22.97 0.45
C CYS A 299 0.81 24.13 1.43
N ARG A 300 1.65 23.91 2.44
CA ARG A 300 2.07 24.95 3.38
C ARG A 300 2.80 26.09 2.68
N ALA A 301 3.76 25.78 1.80
CA ALA A 301 4.48 26.79 1.02
C ALA A 301 3.55 27.61 0.12
N LYS A 302 2.51 27.00 -0.46
CA LYS A 302 1.47 27.72 -1.21
C LYS A 302 0.69 28.70 -0.32
N ARG A 303 0.22 28.24 0.84
CA ARG A 303 -0.53 29.08 1.80
C ARG A 303 0.31 30.27 2.28
N LEU A 304 1.58 30.05 2.62
CA LEU A 304 2.48 31.13 3.04
C LEU A 304 2.74 32.15 1.93
N ARG A 305 2.85 31.72 0.67
CA ARG A 305 2.96 32.64 -0.49
C ARG A 305 1.72 33.52 -0.64
N GLU A 306 0.53 32.93 -0.50
CA GLU A 306 -0.74 33.67 -0.57
C GLU A 306 -0.89 34.70 0.56
N LEU A 307 -0.44 34.36 1.77
CA LEU A 307 -0.57 35.24 2.95
C LEU A 307 0.50 36.34 3.00
N THR A 308 1.74 36.03 2.64
CA THR A 308 2.87 36.97 2.76
C THR A 308 3.13 37.77 1.49
N GLY A 309 2.57 37.34 0.34
CA GLY A 309 2.88 37.90 -0.98
C GLY A 309 4.29 37.62 -1.48
N ARG A 310 5.09 36.84 -0.73
CA ARG A 310 6.50 36.56 -1.04
C ARG A 310 6.64 35.35 -1.95
N SER A 311 7.03 35.55 -3.22
CA SER A 311 7.17 34.47 -4.20
C SER A 311 8.41 33.58 -4.03
N ASN A 312 9.31 33.92 -3.12
CA ASN A 312 10.57 33.21 -2.88
C ASN A 312 10.43 32.02 -1.92
N LEU A 313 9.28 31.84 -1.28
CA LEU A 313 8.98 30.69 -0.42
C LEU A 313 8.70 29.44 -1.27
N LYS A 314 9.57 28.43 -1.20
CA LYS A 314 9.39 27.16 -1.93
C LYS A 314 9.62 25.96 -1.01
N SER A 315 8.89 24.88 -1.27
CA SER A 315 9.11 23.59 -0.62
C SER A 315 10.29 22.82 -1.26
N ALA A 316 10.90 21.89 -0.52
CA ALA A 316 11.98 21.05 -1.04
C ALA A 316 11.53 20.24 -2.27
N SER A 317 10.29 19.76 -2.25
CA SER A 317 9.65 19.04 -3.35
C SER A 317 9.48 19.93 -4.59
N GLU A 318 9.05 21.19 -4.44
CA GLU A 318 8.97 22.13 -5.57
C GLU A 318 10.33 22.41 -6.21
N ILE A 319 11.41 22.50 -5.42
CA ILE A 319 12.75 22.76 -5.97
C ILE A 319 13.22 21.55 -6.78
N LYS A 320 13.06 20.33 -6.25
CA LYS A 320 13.40 19.09 -6.98
C LYS A 320 12.58 18.93 -8.25
N GLN A 321 11.28 19.29 -8.21
CA GLN A 321 10.40 19.16 -9.37
C GLN A 321 10.54 20.27 -10.40
N ALA A 322 10.98 21.47 -10.00
CA ALA A 322 11.20 22.58 -10.93
C ALA A 322 12.26 22.28 -12.00
N GLN A 323 13.13 21.30 -11.75
CA GLN A 323 14.16 20.85 -12.68
C GLN A 323 13.68 19.73 -13.64
N LEU A 324 12.45 19.21 -13.47
CA LEU A 324 11.93 18.07 -14.21
C LEU A 324 10.66 18.42 -14.98
N SER A 325 10.51 17.92 -16.21
CA SER A 325 9.26 18.05 -16.96
C SER A 325 8.15 17.21 -16.32
N PRO A 326 6.88 17.68 -16.22
CA PRO A 326 5.79 16.89 -15.66
C PRO A 326 5.61 15.52 -16.32
N ARG A 327 5.90 15.42 -17.62
CA ARG A 327 5.87 14.16 -18.37
C ARG A 327 7.02 13.22 -17.97
N GLN A 328 8.19 13.78 -17.70
CA GLN A 328 9.34 13.02 -17.21
C GLN A 328 9.10 12.52 -15.79
N VAL A 329 8.57 13.38 -14.90
CA VAL A 329 8.20 12.97 -13.53
C VAL A 329 7.20 11.81 -13.54
N ALA A 330 6.15 11.89 -14.36
CA ALA A 330 5.18 10.80 -14.48
C ALA A 330 5.78 9.53 -15.07
N PHE A 331 6.62 9.66 -16.10
CA PHE A 331 7.28 8.52 -16.74
C PHE A 331 8.28 7.84 -15.80
N ASP A 332 9.13 8.61 -15.13
CA ASP A 332 10.12 8.10 -14.17
C ASP A 332 9.42 7.42 -12.99
N ALA A 333 8.36 8.03 -12.45
CA ALA A 333 7.59 7.44 -11.35
C ALA A 333 6.96 6.08 -11.74
N LEU A 334 6.47 5.94 -12.98
CA LEU A 334 5.86 4.71 -13.46
C LEU A 334 6.88 3.64 -13.85
N ILE A 335 7.99 4.02 -14.51
CA ILE A 335 8.95 3.07 -15.10
C ILE A 335 10.01 2.62 -14.11
N LYS A 336 10.50 3.51 -13.23
CA LYS A 336 11.59 3.19 -12.29
C LYS A 336 11.27 2.00 -11.38
N PRO A 337 10.05 1.83 -10.83
CA PRO A 337 9.74 0.65 -10.02
C PRO A 337 9.89 -0.67 -10.78
N PHE A 338 9.50 -0.72 -12.06
CA PHE A 338 9.69 -1.92 -12.90
C PHE A 338 11.16 -2.16 -13.23
N GLU A 339 11.89 -1.09 -13.55
CA GLU A 339 13.33 -1.15 -13.81
C GLU A 339 14.06 -1.74 -12.58
N ILE A 340 13.79 -1.22 -11.38
CA ILE A 340 14.36 -1.73 -10.13
C ILE A 340 13.95 -3.19 -9.89
N ASN A 341 12.66 -3.52 -10.07
CA ASN A 341 12.16 -4.87 -9.82
C ASN A 341 12.79 -5.93 -10.74
N ILE A 342 13.01 -5.61 -12.02
CA ILE A 342 13.55 -6.54 -13.01
C ILE A 342 15.07 -6.59 -12.96
N LEU A 343 15.74 -5.44 -12.76
CA LEU A 343 17.20 -5.36 -12.78
C LEU A 343 17.85 -5.82 -11.47
N ASP A 344 17.15 -5.73 -10.33
CA ASP A 344 17.62 -6.26 -9.05
C ASP A 344 17.16 -7.73 -8.89
N PRO A 345 18.09 -8.72 -8.96
CA PRO A 345 17.73 -10.13 -8.88
C PRO A 345 17.07 -10.53 -7.55
N ALA A 346 17.42 -9.88 -6.44
CA ALA A 346 16.86 -10.20 -5.13
C ALA A 346 15.39 -9.76 -5.05
N MET A 347 15.09 -8.57 -5.57
CA MET A 347 13.72 -8.05 -5.69
C MET A 347 12.89 -8.89 -6.65
N LEU A 348 13.44 -9.28 -7.81
CA LEU A 348 12.74 -10.14 -8.76
C LEU A 348 12.38 -11.50 -8.15
N PHE A 349 13.34 -12.15 -7.47
CA PHE A 349 13.11 -13.45 -6.84
C PHE A 349 12.02 -13.39 -5.76
N THR A 350 12.09 -12.40 -4.87
CA THR A 350 11.09 -12.23 -3.81
C THR A 350 9.70 -11.91 -4.37
N THR A 351 9.63 -11.14 -5.47
CA THR A 351 8.38 -10.82 -6.16
C THR A 351 7.77 -12.06 -6.81
N LEU A 352 8.56 -12.86 -7.53
CA LEU A 352 8.10 -14.11 -8.15
C LEU A 352 7.64 -15.13 -7.10
N TYR A 353 8.37 -15.24 -5.99
CA TYR A 353 8.02 -16.14 -4.90
C TYR A 353 6.73 -15.70 -4.18
N ALA A 354 6.56 -14.40 -3.95
CA ALA A 354 5.34 -13.84 -3.39
C ALA A 354 4.16 -14.07 -4.35
N ALA A 355 4.33 -13.85 -5.66
CA ALA A 355 3.31 -14.10 -6.67
C ALA A 355 2.91 -15.58 -6.72
N LEU A 356 3.87 -16.50 -6.64
CA LEU A 356 3.60 -17.94 -6.56
C LEU A 356 2.78 -18.29 -5.31
N THR A 357 3.22 -17.82 -4.13
CA THR A 357 2.54 -18.07 -2.86
C THR A 357 1.11 -17.53 -2.87
N TYR A 358 0.94 -16.33 -3.44
CA TYR A 358 -0.34 -15.67 -3.55
C TYR A 358 -1.27 -16.38 -4.57
N GLY A 359 -0.74 -16.84 -5.70
CA GLY A 359 -1.47 -17.65 -6.67
C GLY A 359 -1.92 -19.00 -6.09
N LEU A 360 -1.06 -19.67 -5.31
CA LEU A 360 -1.41 -20.89 -4.59
C LEU A 360 -2.53 -20.63 -3.59
N TYR A 361 -2.44 -19.56 -2.81
CA TYR A 361 -3.47 -19.18 -1.85
C TYR A 361 -4.83 -18.99 -2.52
N TYR A 362 -4.90 -18.25 -3.63
CA TYR A 362 -6.16 -18.03 -4.33
C TYR A 362 -6.69 -19.27 -5.06
N SER A 363 -5.80 -20.17 -5.51
CA SER A 363 -6.21 -21.43 -6.13
C SER A 363 -7.00 -22.33 -5.15
N PHE A 364 -6.86 -22.13 -3.84
CA PHE A 364 -7.65 -22.85 -2.85
C PHE A 364 -9.14 -22.47 -2.86
N PHE A 365 -9.52 -21.27 -3.32
CA PHE A 365 -10.93 -20.90 -3.46
C PHE A 365 -11.66 -21.75 -4.50
N GLU A 366 -10.95 -22.20 -5.54
CA GLU A 366 -11.47 -23.15 -6.54
C GLU A 366 -11.33 -24.60 -6.08
N SER A 367 -10.26 -24.92 -5.36
CA SER A 367 -9.96 -26.29 -4.94
C SER A 367 -10.80 -26.77 -3.76
N PHE A 368 -11.16 -25.89 -2.82
CA PHE A 368 -11.94 -26.25 -1.63
C PHE A 368 -13.37 -26.71 -1.96
N PRO A 369 -14.15 -26.02 -2.81
CA PRO A 369 -15.44 -26.51 -3.28
C PRO A 369 -15.36 -27.92 -3.86
N LEU A 370 -14.34 -28.19 -4.68
CA LEU A 370 -14.14 -29.50 -5.32
C LEU A 370 -13.91 -30.63 -4.32
N VAL A 371 -13.34 -30.35 -3.16
CA VAL A 371 -13.06 -31.36 -2.14
C VAL A 371 -14.19 -31.41 -1.12
N TYR A 372 -14.49 -30.29 -0.48
CA TYR A 372 -15.41 -30.26 0.65
C TYR A 372 -16.88 -30.38 0.22
N GLN A 373 -17.29 -29.78 -0.89
CA GLN A 373 -18.67 -29.92 -1.36
C GLN A 373 -18.86 -31.22 -2.15
N ASN A 374 -18.01 -31.50 -3.15
CA ASN A 374 -18.24 -32.66 -4.02
C ASN A 374 -17.90 -34.01 -3.37
N ILE A 375 -16.84 -34.09 -2.55
CA ILE A 375 -16.41 -35.35 -1.94
C ILE A 375 -16.99 -35.51 -0.53
N TYR A 376 -16.85 -34.48 0.30
CA TYR A 376 -17.31 -34.53 1.70
C TYR A 376 -18.78 -34.12 1.90
N GLY A 377 -19.43 -33.57 0.87
CA GLY A 377 -20.87 -33.23 0.91
C GLY A 377 -21.22 -31.99 1.72
N PHE A 378 -20.28 -31.07 1.95
CA PHE A 378 -20.52 -29.85 2.71
C PHE A 378 -21.49 -28.92 1.99
N ASN A 379 -22.34 -28.24 2.75
CA ASN A 379 -23.12 -27.11 2.21
C ASN A 379 -22.25 -25.84 2.05
N LEU A 380 -22.81 -24.76 1.48
CA LEU A 380 -22.08 -23.50 1.23
C LEU A 380 -21.57 -22.85 2.53
N GLY A 381 -22.37 -22.83 3.59
CA GLY A 381 -21.96 -22.31 4.90
C GLY A 381 -20.87 -23.14 5.57
N GLU A 382 -20.96 -24.47 5.52
CA GLU A 382 -19.96 -25.40 6.05
C GLU A 382 -18.62 -25.29 5.30
N LEU A 383 -18.67 -25.10 3.97
CA LEU A 383 -17.49 -24.77 3.18
C LEU A 383 -16.84 -23.47 3.69
N GLY A 384 -17.64 -22.42 3.94
CA GLY A 384 -17.17 -21.17 4.53
C GLY A 384 -16.46 -21.37 5.88
N LEU A 385 -16.98 -22.26 6.74
CA LEU A 385 -16.38 -22.59 8.03
C LEU A 385 -14.99 -23.25 7.90
N SER A 386 -14.71 -23.96 6.81
CA SER A 386 -13.39 -24.56 6.60
C SER A 386 -12.26 -23.51 6.54
N PHE A 387 -12.56 -22.28 6.11
CA PHE A 387 -11.61 -21.17 6.06
C PHE A 387 -11.27 -20.56 7.43
N VAL A 388 -11.97 -20.94 8.50
CA VAL A 388 -11.58 -20.59 9.89
C VAL A 388 -10.20 -21.17 10.24
N SER A 389 -9.78 -22.25 9.57
CA SER A 389 -8.42 -22.76 9.67
C SER A 389 -7.36 -21.70 9.32
N VAL A 390 -7.61 -20.88 8.28
CA VAL A 390 -6.72 -19.77 7.87
C VAL A 390 -6.63 -18.71 8.96
N LEU A 391 -7.75 -18.38 9.60
CA LEU A 391 -7.80 -17.45 10.73
C LEU A 391 -6.90 -17.94 11.88
N SER A 392 -7.02 -19.22 12.25
CA SER A 392 -6.20 -19.80 13.32
C SER A 392 -4.71 -19.81 12.97
N GLY A 393 -4.36 -20.21 11.75
CA GLY A 393 -2.98 -20.23 11.26
C GLY A 393 -2.36 -18.83 11.21
N LEU A 394 -3.15 -17.82 10.84
CA LEU A 394 -2.71 -16.44 10.81
C LEU A 394 -2.39 -15.89 12.20
N PHE A 395 -3.26 -16.10 13.19
CA PHE A 395 -2.99 -15.62 14.55
C PHE A 395 -1.71 -16.23 15.12
N VAL A 396 -1.49 -17.52 14.90
CA VAL A 396 -0.24 -18.20 15.28
C VAL A 396 0.94 -17.57 14.53
N SER A 397 0.81 -17.33 13.22
CA SER A 397 1.87 -16.75 12.40
C SER A 397 2.26 -15.34 12.83
N ILE A 398 1.27 -14.46 13.08
CA ILE A 398 1.51 -13.09 13.58
C ILE A 398 2.16 -13.15 14.96
N ALA A 399 1.67 -14.00 15.87
CA ALA A 399 2.25 -14.13 17.21
C ALA A 399 3.71 -14.56 17.15
N LEU A 400 4.04 -15.55 16.31
CA LEU A 400 5.42 -16.02 16.11
C LEU A 400 6.30 -14.93 15.47
N TYR A 401 5.80 -14.23 14.45
CA TYR A 401 6.52 -13.15 13.77
C TYR A 401 6.82 -11.98 14.72
N CYS A 402 5.81 -11.51 15.46
CA CYS A 402 5.98 -10.43 16.43
C CYS A 402 6.93 -10.86 17.57
N SER A 403 6.82 -12.10 18.06
CA SER A 403 7.73 -12.63 19.08
C SER A 403 9.18 -12.67 18.57
N TYR A 404 9.41 -13.08 17.33
CA TYR A 404 10.74 -13.08 16.73
C TYR A 404 11.34 -11.67 16.68
N PHE A 405 10.58 -10.68 16.20
CA PHE A 405 11.08 -9.31 16.12
C PHE A 405 11.32 -8.70 17.50
N TYR A 406 10.45 -8.99 18.48
CA TYR A 406 10.59 -8.48 19.83
C TYR A 406 11.82 -9.04 20.55
N TYR A 407 12.00 -10.37 20.55
CA TYR A 407 13.06 -11.03 21.32
C TYR A 407 14.41 -11.12 20.58
N ILE A 408 14.40 -11.24 19.25
CA ILE A 408 15.61 -11.54 18.46
C ILE A 408 15.91 -10.40 17.49
N GLY A 409 14.90 -9.94 16.73
CA GLY A 409 15.05 -8.95 15.67
C GLY A 409 15.60 -7.61 16.18
N HIS A 410 14.88 -6.92 17.07
CA HIS A 410 15.30 -5.61 17.57
C HIS A 410 16.63 -5.64 18.32
N PRO A 411 16.89 -6.57 19.25
CA PRO A 411 18.16 -6.60 19.95
C PRO A 411 19.35 -6.85 19.03
N LYS A 412 19.15 -7.60 17.93
CA LYS A 412 20.19 -7.87 16.92
C LYS A 412 20.41 -6.66 16.01
N MET A 413 19.33 -6.03 15.54
CA MET A 413 19.39 -4.86 14.67
C MET A 413 19.91 -3.61 15.39
N ALA A 414 19.64 -3.46 16.70
CA ALA A 414 20.14 -2.34 17.50
C ALA A 414 21.66 -2.34 17.69
N LYS A 415 22.33 -3.48 17.46
CA LYS A 415 23.79 -3.62 17.55
C LYS A 415 24.49 -3.39 16.20
N MET A 416 23.74 -3.24 15.12
CA MET A 416 24.27 -3.04 13.78
C MET A 416 24.33 -1.54 13.48
N GLU A 417 25.46 -1.07 12.95
CA GLU A 417 25.62 0.32 12.52
C GLU A 417 24.74 0.63 11.30
N THR A 418 24.60 -0.34 10.40
CA THR A 418 23.65 -0.32 9.28
C THR A 418 22.89 -1.65 9.23
N VAL A 419 21.57 -1.58 9.18
CA VAL A 419 20.71 -2.77 9.10
C VAL A 419 20.45 -3.08 7.63
N PRO A 420 20.99 -4.17 7.08
CA PRO A 420 20.68 -4.56 5.70
C PRO A 420 19.20 -4.96 5.60
N PRO A 421 18.50 -4.60 4.51
CA PRO A 421 17.08 -4.91 4.34
C PRO A 421 16.80 -6.42 4.41
N GLU A 422 17.76 -7.26 3.98
CA GLU A 422 17.68 -8.72 3.97
C GLU A 422 17.64 -9.34 5.37
N ALA A 423 18.15 -8.63 6.39
CA ALA A 423 18.07 -9.11 7.78
C ALA A 423 16.62 -9.29 8.27
N ARG A 424 15.64 -8.69 7.58
CA ARG A 424 14.22 -8.82 7.90
C ARG A 424 13.57 -10.05 7.25
N LEU A 425 14.22 -10.70 6.28
CA LEU A 425 13.67 -11.83 5.52
C LEU A 425 13.82 -13.20 6.20
N TRP A 426 14.62 -13.28 7.28
CA TRP A 426 14.93 -14.54 7.97
C TRP A 426 13.68 -15.36 8.40
N PRO A 427 12.64 -14.77 9.01
CA PRO A 427 11.42 -15.51 9.35
C PRO A 427 10.71 -16.09 8.11
N GLY A 428 10.72 -15.35 7.00
CA GLY A 428 10.11 -15.76 5.73
C GLY A 428 10.79 -16.98 5.12
N LEU A 429 12.12 -17.08 5.22
CA LEU A 429 12.88 -18.24 4.76
C LEU A 429 12.48 -19.51 5.52
N ILE A 430 12.26 -19.44 6.83
CA ILE A 430 11.83 -20.59 7.63
C ILE A 430 10.37 -20.95 7.29
N ALA A 431 9.51 -19.93 7.17
CA ALA A 431 8.10 -20.13 6.83
C ALA A 431 7.90 -20.74 5.43
N SER A 432 8.86 -20.55 4.51
CA SER A 432 8.78 -21.07 3.13
C SER A 432 8.58 -22.58 3.05
N PHE A 433 9.06 -23.35 4.03
CA PHE A 433 8.89 -24.80 4.11
C PHE A 433 7.48 -25.22 4.53
N LEU A 434 6.72 -24.35 5.20
CA LEU A 434 5.37 -24.68 5.67
C LEU A 434 4.37 -24.79 4.52
N ILE A 435 4.56 -24.02 3.44
CA ILE A 435 3.69 -24.04 2.26
C ILE A 435 3.68 -25.43 1.57
N PRO A 436 4.82 -26.01 1.15
CA PRO A 436 4.82 -27.33 0.52
C PRO A 436 4.36 -28.45 1.47
N ILE A 437 4.69 -28.34 2.76
CA ILE A 437 4.19 -29.29 3.78
C ILE A 437 2.65 -29.23 3.84
N GLY A 438 2.07 -28.04 3.87
CA GLY A 438 0.62 -27.83 3.87
C GLY A 438 -0.05 -28.38 2.62
N LEU A 439 0.54 -28.13 1.44
CA LEU A 439 0.05 -28.68 0.17
C LEU A 439 0.08 -30.21 0.15
N PHE A 440 1.13 -30.84 0.68
CA PHE A 440 1.21 -32.30 0.76
C PHE A 440 0.17 -32.90 1.70
N ILE A 441 -0.07 -32.26 2.85
CA ILE A 441 -1.12 -32.66 3.80
C ILE A 441 -2.51 -32.53 3.14
N PHE A 442 -2.79 -31.40 2.48
CA PHE A 442 -4.05 -31.19 1.77
C PHE A 442 -4.25 -32.22 0.65
N GLY A 443 -3.23 -32.45 -0.19
CA GLY A 443 -3.27 -33.44 -1.27
C GLY A 443 -3.45 -34.88 -0.79
N ARG A 444 -3.02 -35.21 0.43
CA ARG A 444 -3.28 -36.53 1.04
C ARG A 444 -4.69 -36.65 1.63
N SER A 445 -5.30 -35.53 2.01
CA SER A 445 -6.64 -35.50 2.62
C SER A 445 -7.78 -35.70 1.63
N THR A 446 -7.51 -35.62 0.33
CA THR A 446 -8.49 -35.96 -0.71
C THR A 446 -8.54 -37.49 -0.86
N PRO A 447 -9.70 -38.13 -0.61
CA PRO A 447 -9.87 -39.53 -0.97
C PRO A 447 -9.62 -39.66 -2.47
N ILE A 448 -8.66 -40.50 -2.87
CA ILE A 448 -8.44 -40.83 -4.28
C ILE A 448 -9.75 -41.45 -4.77
N SER A 449 -10.56 -40.68 -5.49
CA SER A 449 -11.69 -41.25 -6.22
C SER A 449 -11.12 -42.32 -7.17
N PRO A 450 -11.74 -43.51 -7.29
CA PRO A 450 -11.21 -44.62 -8.10
C PRO A 450 -11.02 -44.27 -9.60
N LEU A 451 -11.48 -43.12 -10.06
CA LEU A 451 -11.22 -42.57 -11.39
C LEU A 451 -9.72 -42.34 -11.69
N PHE A 452 -8.89 -42.05 -10.68
CA PHE A 452 -7.43 -41.94 -10.85
C PHE A 452 -6.69 -43.29 -10.73
N THR A 453 -7.35 -44.33 -10.22
CA THR A 453 -6.78 -45.69 -10.19
C THR A 453 -6.87 -46.38 -11.56
N THR A 454 -7.76 -45.93 -12.45
CA THR A 454 -7.89 -46.47 -13.81
C THR A 454 -6.87 -45.96 -14.82
N THR A 455 -6.14 -44.88 -14.52
CA THR A 455 -5.02 -44.40 -15.33
C THR A 455 -3.74 -44.49 -14.53
N GLY A 456 -3.18 -45.71 -14.48
CA GLY A 456 -1.89 -46.02 -13.89
C GLY A 456 -0.73 -45.35 -14.62
N LEU A 457 -0.55 -44.05 -14.40
CA LEU A 457 0.62 -43.28 -14.82
C LEU A 457 0.92 -42.27 -13.72
N LEU A 458 2.06 -42.49 -13.05
CA LEU A 458 2.71 -41.70 -11.99
C LEU A 458 2.82 -42.38 -10.61
N CYS A 459 3.22 -43.66 -10.64
CA CYS A 459 4.17 -44.21 -9.67
C CYS A 459 5.14 -45.12 -10.45
N ASN A 460 6.12 -44.49 -11.09
CA ASN A 460 7.47 -45.00 -11.35
C ASN A 460 8.38 -43.80 -11.62
#